data_AF-A0A6B3CA35-F1
#
_entry.id   AF-A0A6B3CA35-F1
#
_cell.length_a   1.000
_cell.length_b   1.000
_cell.length_c   1.000
_cell.angle_alpha   90.00
_cell.angle_beta   90.00
_cell.angle_gamma   90.00
#
_symmetry.space_group_name_H-M   'P 1'
#
loop_
_entity.id
_entity.type
_entity.pdbx_description
1 polymer ?
#
loop_
_entity_poly.entity_id
_entity_poly.type
_entity_poly.pdbx_seq_one_letter_code
_entity_poly.pdbx_strand_id
1 'polypeptide(L)' 'KVTVDDARKAAIAKELQTIAYEQLPMISLFYGGSWGLFSTKSFTGWPSAENPYASPKTWDQTPLLILTGLEPAS' A
#
# COMPACT_ATOMS: atom_id res chain seq x y z
N LYS A 1 -19.65 -12.78 16.59
CA LYS A 1 -20.28 -11.88 15.59
C LYS A 1 -19.34 -10.72 15.37
N VAL A 2 -18.68 -10.63 14.22
CA VAL A 2 -18.00 -9.39 13.83
C VAL A 2 -19.07 -8.51 13.21
N THR A 3 -19.39 -7.39 13.85
CA THR A 3 -20.28 -6.37 13.28
C THR A 3 -19.42 -5.40 12.48
N VAL A 4 -19.84 -5.06 11.27
CA VAL A 4 -19.18 -4.07 10.39
C VAL A 4 -19.49 -2.62 10.79
N ASP A 5 -19.89 -2.40 12.04
CA ASP A 5 -20.32 -1.10 12.57
C ASP A 5 -19.13 -0.13 12.64
N ASP A 6 -19.19 0.91 11.81
CA ASP A 6 -18.16 1.94 11.71
C ASP A 6 -18.01 2.75 13.01
N ALA A 7 -19.11 3.05 13.70
CA ALA A 7 -19.05 3.81 14.95
C ALA A 7 -18.33 3.01 16.04
N ARG A 8 -18.59 1.70 16.11
CA ARG A 8 -17.90 0.81 17.06
C ARG A 8 -16.41 0.67 16.72
N LYS A 9 -16.05 0.53 15.44
CA LYS A 9 -14.63 0.50 15.00
C LYS A 9 -13.89 1.78 15.36
N ALA A 10 -14.50 2.94 15.13
CA ALA A 10 -13.91 4.23 15.49
C ALA A 10 -13.71 4.38 17.00
N ALA A 11 -14.68 3.95 17.82
CA ALA A 11 -14.55 3.99 19.27
C ALA A 11 -13.37 3.13 19.78
N ILE A 12 -13.20 1.92 19.25
CA ILE A 12 -12.07 1.04 19.58
C ILE A 12 -10.74 1.66 19.11
N ALA A 13 -10.69 2.21 17.89
CA ALA A 13 -9.48 2.86 17.39
C ALA A 13 -9.04 4.03 18.30
N LYS A 14 -9.99 4.81 18.82
CA LYS A 14 -9.69 5.90 19.77
C LYS A 14 -9.13 5.40 21.11
N GLU A 15 -9.64 4.29 21.62
CA GLU A 15 -9.12 3.65 22.84
C GLU A 15 -7.66 3.19 22.64
N LEU A 16 -7.38 2.51 21.51
CA LEU A 16 -6.02 2.08 21.16
C LEU A 16 -5.06 3.27 20.97
N GLN A 17 -5.52 4.36 20.34
CA GLN A 17 -4.74 5.58 20.21
C GLN A 17 -4.39 6.17 21.57
N THR A 18 -5.34 6.19 22.51
CA THR A 18 -5.12 6.68 23.88
C THR A 18 -3.99 5.90 24.55
N ILE A 19 -4.04 4.56 24.50
CA ILE A 19 -2.99 3.69 25.05
C ILE A 19 -1.63 3.95 24.38
N ALA A 20 -1.60 4.09 23.04
CA ALA A 20 -0.37 4.37 22.31
C ALA A 20 0.24 5.73 22.71
N TYR A 21 -0.59 6.75 22.97
CA TYR A 21 -0.14 8.06 23.43
C TYR A 21 0.36 8.04 24.88
N GLU A 22 -0.27 7.24 25.74
CA GLU A 22 0.13 7.12 27.15
C GLU A 22 1.43 6.32 27.32
N GLN A 23 1.60 5.25 26.54
CA GLN A 23 2.73 4.32 26.70
C GLN A 23 3.90 4.61 25.76
N LEU A 24 3.67 5.37 24.68
CA LEU A 24 4.68 5.71 23.66
C LEU A 24 5.55 4.52 23.20
N PRO A 25 4.97 3.34 22.88
CA PRO A 25 5.76 2.16 22.54
C PRO A 25 6.53 2.29 21.22
N MET A 26 6.09 3.21 20.36
CA MET A 26 6.68 3.53 19.06
C MET A 26 6.36 5.00 18.76
N ILE A 27 7.36 5.76 18.29
CA ILE A 27 7.18 7.13 17.83
C ILE A 27 7.18 7.13 16.31
N SER A 28 6.01 7.38 15.71
CA SER A 28 5.89 7.51 14.25
C SER A 28 6.51 8.83 13.81
N LEU A 29 7.47 8.77 12.87
CA LEU A 29 8.16 9.95 12.35
C LEU A 29 7.62 10.37 10.98
N PHE A 30 7.45 9.41 10.08
CA PHE A 30 6.97 9.63 8.72
C PHE A 30 6.43 8.34 8.11
N TYR A 31 5.66 8.46 7.03
CA TYR A 31 5.23 7.32 6.22
C TYR A 31 6.34 6.90 5.26
N GLY A 32 6.77 5.65 5.33
CA GLY A 32 7.74 5.08 4.39
C GLY A 32 7.23 5.13 2.95
N GLY A 33 8.12 5.43 2.01
CA GLY A 33 7.80 5.48 0.59
C GLY A 33 7.33 4.13 0.04
N SER A 34 6.30 4.17 -0.81
CA SER A 34 5.87 3.02 -1.59
C SER A 34 6.77 2.86 -2.82
N TRP A 35 7.99 2.36 -2.63
CA TRP A 35 9.01 2.31 -3.68
C TRP A 35 8.73 1.23 -4.73
N GLY A 36 8.64 1.66 -5.99
CA GLY A 36 8.65 0.79 -7.16
C GLY A 36 9.37 1.51 -8.30
N LEU A 37 10.48 0.93 -8.76
CA LEU A 37 11.26 1.45 -9.87
C LEU A 37 11.31 0.41 -10.98
N PHE A 38 11.14 0.85 -12.21
CA PHE A 38 11.15 -0.01 -13.38
C PHE A 38 11.77 0.73 -14.57
N SER A 39 12.20 -0.03 -15.57
CA SER A 39 12.79 0.49 -16.81
C SER A 39 11.85 0.22 -17.97
N THR A 40 11.73 1.20 -18.87
CA THR A 40 10.98 1.08 -20.11
C THR A 40 11.82 0.60 -21.29
N LYS A 41 13.10 0.25 -21.06
CA LYS A 41 14.03 -0.15 -22.14
C LYS A 41 13.58 -1.40 -22.91
N SER A 42 12.98 -2.36 -22.23
CA SER A 42 12.57 -3.65 -22.82
C SER A 42 11.10 -3.96 -22.64
N PHE A 43 10.42 -3.28 -21.73
CA PHE A 43 9.01 -3.51 -21.42
C PHE A 43 8.28 -2.21 -21.14
N THR A 44 7.09 -2.06 -21.70
CA THR A 44 6.14 -0.96 -21.46
C THR A 44 4.89 -1.49 -20.74
N GLY A 45 3.92 -0.61 -20.46
CA GLY A 45 2.66 -1.00 -19.81
C GLY A 45 2.73 -1.05 -18.28
N TRP A 46 3.80 -0.56 -17.66
CA TRP A 46 3.94 -0.51 -16.19
C TRP A 46 2.82 0.32 -15.52
N PRO A 47 2.43 -0.01 -14.27
CA PRO A 47 1.48 0.81 -13.53
C PRO A 47 1.98 2.23 -13.34
N SER A 48 1.09 3.21 -13.53
CA SER A 48 1.37 4.63 -13.34
C SER A 48 0.22 5.33 -12.63
N ALA A 49 0.32 6.64 -12.39
CA ALA A 49 -0.79 7.41 -11.85
C ALA A 49 -1.98 7.47 -12.82
N GLU A 50 -1.71 7.46 -14.12
CA GLU A 50 -2.71 7.48 -15.20
C GLU A 50 -3.34 6.10 -15.43
N ASN A 51 -2.60 5.02 -15.14
CA ASN A 51 -3.11 3.65 -15.18
C ASN A 51 -2.73 2.89 -13.90
N PRO A 52 -3.44 3.11 -12.78
CA PRO A 52 -3.06 2.63 -11.45
C PRO A 52 -3.56 1.19 -11.17
N TYR A 53 -3.39 0.27 -12.12
CA TYR A 53 -3.93 -1.08 -12.04
C TYR A 53 -3.23 -1.99 -11.02
N ALA A 54 -2.02 -1.64 -10.57
CA ALA A 54 -1.29 -2.34 -9.53
C ALA A 54 -0.29 -1.43 -8.80
N SER A 55 0.09 -1.79 -7.57
CA SER A 55 1.20 -1.14 -6.86
C SER A 55 2.54 -1.67 -7.40
N PRO A 56 3.50 -0.80 -7.78
CA PRO A 56 4.80 -1.23 -8.30
C PRO A 56 5.78 -1.70 -7.22
N LYS A 57 5.36 -1.74 -5.94
CA LYS A 57 6.15 -2.28 -4.83
C LYS A 57 6.52 -3.75 -5.09
N THR A 58 7.75 -4.11 -4.78
CA THR A 58 8.31 -5.44 -5.06
C THR A 58 8.08 -6.47 -3.94
N TRP A 59 7.51 -6.05 -2.80
CA TRP A 59 7.31 -6.90 -1.61
C TRP A 59 5.84 -7.18 -1.28
N ASP A 60 4.93 -6.82 -2.19
CA ASP A 60 3.51 -7.18 -2.10
C ASP A 60 3.16 -8.32 -3.08
N GLN A 61 1.89 -8.72 -3.10
CA GLN A 61 1.36 -9.76 -4.00
C GLN A 61 1.11 -9.27 -5.44
N THR A 62 1.42 -8.01 -5.75
CA THR A 62 1.16 -7.37 -7.06
C THR A 62 2.08 -7.77 -8.22
N PRO A 63 3.32 -8.31 -8.05
CA PRO A 63 4.21 -8.56 -9.18
C PRO A 63 3.62 -9.45 -10.27
N LEU A 64 2.85 -10.48 -9.92
CA LEU A 64 2.25 -11.38 -10.91
C LEU A 64 1.30 -10.63 -11.85
N LEU A 65 0.44 -9.76 -11.30
CA LEU A 65 -0.50 -8.96 -12.08
C LEU A 65 0.23 -8.00 -13.02
N ILE A 66 1.32 -7.37 -12.53
CA ILE A 66 2.15 -6.48 -13.34
C ILE A 66 2.75 -7.25 -14.51
N LEU A 67 3.42 -8.37 -14.25
CA LEU A 67 4.11 -9.15 -15.28
C LEU A 67 3.17 -9.65 -16.37
N THR A 68 1.91 -9.96 -16.05
CA THR A 68 0.90 -10.35 -17.05
C THR A 68 0.37 -9.20 -17.91
N GLY A 69 0.59 -7.95 -17.50
CA GLY A 69 0.13 -6.75 -18.21
C GLY A 69 1.24 -6.00 -18.96
N LEU A 70 2.49 -6.46 -18.90
CA LEU A 70 3.60 -5.83 -19.62
C LEU A 70 3.61 -6.20 -21.10
N GLU A 71 4.09 -5.28 -21.92
CA GLU A 71 4.27 -5.46 -23.36
C GLU A 71 5.75 -5.26 -23.71
N PRO A 72 6.32 -5.99 -24.70
CA PRO A 72 7.67 -5.71 -25.19
C PRO A 72 7.80 -4.26 -25.68
N ALA A 73 8.89 -3.60 -25.30
CA ALA A 73 9.23 -2.31 -25.90
C ALA A 73 9.54 -2.50 -27.40
N SER A 74 9.00 -1.61 -28.24
CA SER A 74 9.21 -1.62 -29.69
C SER A 74 10.63 -1.23 -30.09
#